data_AF-A0A0S3SP05-F1
#
_entry.id   AF-A0A0S3SP05-F1
#
_cell.length_a   1.000
_cell.length_b   1.000
_cell.length_c   1.000
_cell.angle_alpha   90.00
_cell.angle_beta   90.00
_cell.angle_gamma   90.00
#
_symmetry.space_group_name_H-M   'P 1'
#
loop_
_entity.id
_entity.type
_entity.pdbx_description
1 polymer ?
#
loop_
_entity_poly.entity_id
_entity_poly.type
_entity_poly.pdbx_seq_one_letter_code
_entity_poly.pdbx_strand_id
1 'polypeptide(L)'
;MYYWVSANPSDFAGTPPQRRSGHSAVNIGKSKVVMFGGLVDKKFLSDIAVYDIEAKQWFQPECTGSGSDGHVGPSPRAFHVAVSIDCHMFIFGGRLGSQRLGDFWVLDTDIWQWSELTGFGDLPSPRDFAAASAVGNRKIVMYGGWDGKKWLSDVYVLDTISLEWMELSVSGTLPQPRCGHTATMVEKRLLVYGGRGGGGPIMGDLWALKGLIEEENEAPGWTQLKLPGQAPSPRCGHTVTSGGHYLLMFGGHGTGGWLSRYDIYYNDCIILDRVSAQWKRLSIGSEPPPARAYHSMSVVGSRYLLIGGFDGKTTYGDPWWLVPQEDPIANRLTASPPRNIPESKEFAFNDDFQPQVKESQTEKFPFSELQRRLQISVSSSSLEIVNEFEDKELLEVASRLAGENVSTNSLAIETIRKHWRKSEPNMVKLKELGPLLRDYQRLIYRHYLERSASAQTPGFGEHVMYQFYHVKNATQLRMDDIPKLLAEYKQLPI
;
A
#
# COMPACT_ATOMS: atom_id res chain seq x y z
N MET A 1 -11.23 -1.33 23.83
CA MET A 1 -10.51 -2.58 24.17
C MET A 1 -10.19 -3.31 22.86
N TYR A 2 -9.14 -4.14 22.80
CA TYR A 2 -8.79 -4.91 21.59
C TYR A 2 -8.81 -6.42 21.85
N TYR A 3 -8.98 -7.20 20.79
CA TYR A 3 -9.04 -8.67 20.82
C TYR A 3 -8.15 -9.27 19.75
N TRP A 4 -7.33 -10.24 20.15
CA TRP A 4 -6.68 -11.17 19.23
C TRP A 4 -7.65 -12.27 18.83
N VAL A 5 -7.75 -12.52 17.54
CA VAL A 5 -8.56 -13.58 16.93
C VAL A 5 -7.72 -14.30 15.89
N SER A 6 -7.56 -15.62 16.05
CA SER A 6 -6.89 -16.43 15.02
C SER A 6 -7.73 -16.42 13.74
N ALA A 7 -7.08 -16.19 12.60
CA ALA A 7 -7.76 -16.22 11.31
C ALA A 7 -7.92 -17.69 10.89
N ASN A 8 -9.16 -18.17 10.89
CA ASN A 8 -9.50 -19.54 10.54
C ASN A 8 -9.48 -19.74 9.02
N PRO A 9 -9.24 -20.96 8.51
CA PRO A 9 -9.39 -21.25 7.09
C PRO A 9 -10.78 -20.96 6.52
N SER A 10 -11.81 -20.89 7.38
CA SER A 10 -13.16 -20.45 6.99
C SER A 10 -13.28 -18.94 6.74
N ASP A 11 -12.29 -18.15 7.13
CA ASP A 11 -12.32 -16.68 7.04
C ASP A 11 -11.89 -16.16 5.68
N PHE A 12 -11.21 -17.00 4.91
CA PHE A 12 -10.65 -16.64 3.64
C PHE A 12 -10.70 -17.78 2.64
N ALA A 13 -10.87 -17.45 1.37
CA ALA A 13 -10.68 -18.37 0.27
C ALA A 13 -9.19 -18.47 -0.12
N GLY A 14 -8.84 -19.52 -0.87
CA GLY A 14 -7.49 -19.74 -1.38
C GLY A 14 -6.53 -20.32 -0.35
N THR A 15 -5.26 -20.45 -0.76
CA THR A 15 -4.23 -21.09 0.05
C THR A 15 -3.38 -20.04 0.74
N PRO A 16 -3.35 -20.00 2.09
CA PRO A 16 -2.47 -19.08 2.79
C PRO A 16 -0.99 -19.44 2.55
N PRO A 17 -0.10 -18.46 2.68
CA PRO A 17 1.34 -18.66 2.51
C PRO A 17 1.87 -19.67 3.53
N GLN A 18 2.86 -20.47 3.11
CA GLN A 18 3.59 -21.34 4.03
C GLN A 18 4.24 -20.54 5.18
N ARG A 19 4.46 -21.23 6.31
CA ARG A 19 5.16 -20.72 7.49
C ARG A 19 6.50 -20.08 7.10
N ARG A 20 6.83 -18.91 7.67
CA ARG A 20 8.04 -18.16 7.34
C ARG A 20 8.36 -17.09 8.39
N SER A 21 9.63 -16.74 8.48
CA SER A 21 10.14 -15.61 9.28
C SER A 21 11.02 -14.71 8.42
N GLY A 22 11.21 -13.45 8.82
CA GLY A 22 12.03 -12.49 8.06
C GLY A 22 11.48 -12.16 6.66
N HIS A 23 10.19 -12.37 6.44
CA HIS A 23 9.49 -11.93 5.23
C HIS A 23 8.98 -10.50 5.42
N SER A 24 8.62 -9.86 4.32
CA SER A 24 7.86 -8.61 4.35
C SER A 24 6.39 -8.87 4.07
N ALA A 25 5.50 -8.13 4.71
CA ALA A 25 4.11 -7.97 4.31
C ALA A 25 3.75 -6.49 4.40
N VAL A 26 3.40 -5.88 3.28
CA VAL A 26 3.08 -4.45 3.19
C VAL A 26 1.66 -4.26 2.67
N ASN A 27 0.98 -3.24 3.19
CA ASN A 27 -0.34 -2.84 2.68
C ASN A 27 -0.15 -2.01 1.40
N ILE A 28 -0.88 -2.38 0.34
CA ILE A 28 -0.86 -1.73 -0.97
C ILE A 28 -2.30 -1.41 -1.38
N GLY A 29 -2.51 -0.16 -1.78
CA GLY A 29 -3.85 0.38 -2.03
C GLY A 29 -4.73 0.34 -0.79
N LYS A 30 -6.00 -0.02 -0.96
CA LYS A 30 -7.00 -0.03 0.13
C LYS A 30 -7.23 -1.42 0.76
N SER A 31 -6.92 -2.48 0.02
CA SER A 31 -7.42 -3.82 0.35
C SER A 31 -6.39 -4.95 0.28
N LYS A 32 -5.16 -4.71 -0.20
CA LYS A 32 -4.22 -5.80 -0.45
C LYS A 32 -3.06 -5.76 0.54
N VAL A 33 -2.76 -6.91 1.15
CA VAL A 33 -1.49 -7.14 1.84
C VAL A 33 -0.63 -8.03 0.96
N VAL A 34 0.45 -7.47 0.43
CA VAL A 34 1.38 -8.17 -0.44
C VAL A 34 2.57 -8.64 0.38
N MET A 35 2.81 -9.94 0.34
CA MET A 35 3.94 -10.56 1.03
C MET A 35 5.00 -11.04 0.05
N PHE A 36 6.26 -10.96 0.47
CA PHE A 36 7.39 -11.44 -0.31
C PHE A 36 8.47 -12.05 0.57
N GLY A 37 9.03 -13.16 0.08
CA GLY A 37 10.24 -13.78 0.60
C GLY A 37 10.11 -14.37 2.00
N GLY A 38 11.21 -14.38 2.73
CA GLY A 38 11.35 -14.97 4.06
C GLY A 38 12.16 -16.26 4.09
N LEU A 39 12.21 -16.85 5.27
CA LEU A 39 13.00 -18.04 5.59
C LEU A 39 12.12 -19.05 6.31
N VAL A 40 12.18 -20.30 5.85
CA VAL A 40 11.57 -21.46 6.50
C VAL A 40 12.54 -22.63 6.46
N ASP A 41 12.81 -23.25 7.60
CA ASP A 41 13.67 -24.45 7.67
C ASP A 41 15.00 -24.32 6.89
N LYS A 42 15.66 -23.16 7.01
CA LYS A 42 16.90 -22.76 6.30
C LYS A 42 16.75 -22.54 4.78
N LYS A 43 15.56 -22.69 4.21
CA LYS A 43 15.23 -22.38 2.82
C LYS A 43 14.72 -20.94 2.68
N PHE A 44 15.43 -20.16 1.86
CA PHE A 44 15.00 -18.82 1.49
C PHE A 44 13.90 -18.89 0.44
N LEU A 45 12.98 -17.94 0.51
CA LEU A 45 11.80 -17.87 -0.34
C LEU A 45 11.86 -16.62 -1.24
N SER A 46 11.23 -16.71 -2.41
CA SER A 46 11.02 -15.60 -3.35
C SER A 46 9.56 -15.55 -3.84
N ASP A 47 8.67 -16.34 -3.25
CA ASP A 47 7.26 -16.35 -3.64
C ASP A 47 6.55 -15.08 -3.16
N ILE A 48 5.56 -14.67 -3.95
CA ILE A 48 4.58 -13.66 -3.56
C ILE A 48 3.32 -14.36 -3.09
N ALA A 49 2.77 -13.88 -1.99
CA ALA A 49 1.41 -14.20 -1.58
C ALA A 49 0.65 -12.90 -1.31
N VAL A 50 -0.56 -12.79 -1.83
CA VAL A 50 -1.40 -11.60 -1.69
C VAL A 50 -2.65 -11.99 -0.94
N TYR A 51 -2.96 -11.23 0.10
CA TYR A 51 -4.26 -11.28 0.74
C TYR A 51 -5.09 -10.09 0.29
N ASP A 52 -6.13 -10.35 -0.49
CA ASP A 52 -7.17 -9.36 -0.76
C ASP A 52 -8.21 -9.43 0.35
N ILE A 53 -8.33 -8.34 1.09
CA ILE A 53 -9.12 -8.24 2.31
C ILE A 53 -10.60 -8.01 1.99
N GLU A 54 -10.88 -7.34 0.88
CA GLU A 54 -12.26 -7.12 0.42
C GLU A 54 -12.82 -8.43 -0.14
N ALA A 55 -12.04 -9.13 -0.96
CA ALA A 55 -12.41 -10.45 -1.47
C ALA A 55 -12.28 -11.56 -0.41
N LYS A 56 -11.59 -11.29 0.70
CA LYS A 56 -11.20 -12.28 1.73
C LYS A 56 -10.54 -13.49 1.08
N GLN A 57 -9.53 -13.26 0.26
CA GLN A 57 -8.92 -14.31 -0.54
C GLN A 57 -7.40 -14.20 -0.56
N TRP A 58 -6.74 -15.32 -0.29
CA TRP A 58 -5.34 -15.51 -0.63
C TRP A 58 -5.20 -15.96 -2.08
N PHE A 59 -4.30 -15.32 -2.80
CA PHE A 59 -3.89 -15.75 -4.12
C PHE A 59 -2.41 -15.47 -4.36
N GLN A 60 -1.85 -16.19 -5.31
CA GLN A 60 -0.51 -15.95 -5.82
C GLN A 60 -0.65 -15.33 -7.21
N PRO A 61 -0.22 -14.08 -7.42
CA PRO A 61 -0.25 -13.46 -8.73
C PRO A 61 0.78 -14.12 -9.67
N GLU A 62 0.45 -14.19 -10.95
CA GLU A 62 1.44 -14.49 -11.99
C GLU A 62 2.24 -13.23 -12.27
N CYS A 63 3.45 -13.19 -11.72
CA CYS A 63 4.32 -12.05 -11.95
C CYS A 63 5.04 -12.17 -13.30
N THR A 64 5.24 -11.01 -13.93
CA THR A 64 6.07 -10.85 -15.12
C THR A 64 7.22 -9.89 -14.83
N GLY A 65 8.08 -9.66 -15.82
CA GLY A 65 9.25 -8.80 -15.68
C GLY A 65 10.56 -9.53 -15.96
N SER A 66 11.65 -8.80 -15.86
CA SER A 66 13.00 -9.32 -16.08
C SER A 66 14.01 -8.53 -15.27
N GLY A 67 14.79 -9.22 -14.45
CA GLY A 67 16.03 -8.71 -13.88
C GLY A 67 17.19 -8.77 -14.86
N SER A 68 18.30 -8.16 -14.47
CA SER A 68 19.59 -8.24 -15.15
C SER A 68 20.10 -9.68 -15.32
N ASP A 69 19.66 -10.59 -14.45
CA ASP A 69 20.00 -12.01 -14.45
C ASP A 69 18.99 -12.89 -15.24
N GLY A 70 17.98 -12.28 -15.86
CA GLY A 70 16.94 -12.96 -16.63
C GLY A 70 15.83 -13.60 -15.80
N HIS A 71 15.84 -13.46 -14.47
CA HIS A 71 14.74 -13.93 -13.62
C HIS A 71 13.61 -12.91 -13.56
N VAL A 72 12.39 -13.41 -13.34
CA VAL A 72 11.15 -12.61 -13.34
C VAL A 72 11.01 -11.74 -12.08
N GLY A 73 11.91 -11.84 -11.09
CA GLY A 73 11.84 -11.05 -9.87
C GLY A 73 13.06 -11.27 -8.97
N PRO A 74 13.08 -10.67 -7.77
CA PRO A 74 14.21 -10.75 -6.88
C PRO A 74 14.51 -12.20 -6.45
N SER A 75 15.80 -12.50 -6.32
CA SER A 75 16.27 -13.80 -5.81
C SER A 75 15.70 -14.12 -4.41
N PRO A 76 15.62 -15.41 -4.02
CA PRO A 76 15.15 -15.81 -2.70
C PRO A 76 15.90 -15.10 -1.59
N ARG A 77 15.18 -14.50 -0.64
CA ARG A 77 15.79 -13.67 0.41
C ARG A 77 14.93 -13.56 1.65
N ALA A 78 15.57 -13.17 2.74
CA ALA A 78 14.92 -12.80 3.99
C ALA A 78 15.60 -11.58 4.60
N PHE A 79 14.90 -10.92 5.52
CA PHE A 79 15.37 -9.75 6.27
C PHE A 79 15.74 -8.57 5.36
N HIS A 80 15.10 -8.48 4.20
CA HIS A 80 15.14 -7.35 3.28
C HIS A 80 14.25 -6.21 3.77
N VAL A 81 14.52 -5.01 3.26
CA VAL A 81 13.62 -3.88 3.38
C VAL A 81 12.48 -4.04 2.38
N ALA A 82 11.26 -3.72 2.79
CA ALA A 82 10.14 -3.55 1.88
C ALA A 82 9.30 -2.33 2.29
N VAL A 83 9.00 -1.46 1.33
CA VAL A 83 8.20 -0.25 1.54
C VAL A 83 7.18 -0.13 0.41
N SER A 84 5.92 0.15 0.75
CA SER A 84 4.89 0.45 -0.23
C SER A 84 4.73 1.96 -0.43
N ILE A 85 4.64 2.38 -1.69
CA ILE A 85 4.25 3.73 -2.10
C ILE A 85 3.25 3.56 -3.24
N ASP A 86 2.05 4.10 -3.06
CA ASP A 86 0.91 3.93 -3.97
C ASP A 86 0.63 2.44 -4.30
N CYS A 87 0.73 2.03 -5.56
CA CYS A 87 0.56 0.66 -6.04
C CYS A 87 1.89 -0.11 -6.20
N HIS A 88 3.01 0.45 -5.73
CA HIS A 88 4.34 -0.13 -5.87
C HIS A 88 4.86 -0.69 -4.55
N MET A 89 5.50 -1.85 -4.61
CA MET A 89 6.30 -2.42 -3.52
C MET A 89 7.78 -2.33 -3.89
N PHE A 90 8.52 -1.51 -3.13
CA PHE A 90 9.97 -1.40 -3.28
C PHE A 90 10.67 -2.37 -2.32
N ILE A 91 11.68 -3.08 -2.82
CA ILE A 91 12.49 -4.04 -2.06
C ILE A 91 13.97 -3.68 -2.19
N PHE A 92 14.67 -3.60 -1.06
CA PHE A 92 16.11 -3.41 -1.02
C PHE A 92 16.80 -4.44 -0.14
N GLY A 93 17.87 -5.02 -0.67
CA GLY A 93 18.80 -5.86 0.07
C GLY A 93 18.19 -7.13 0.66
N GLY A 94 18.53 -7.42 1.92
CA GLY A 94 18.28 -8.70 2.59
C GLY A 94 19.46 -9.66 2.44
N ARG A 95 19.20 -10.95 2.67
CA ARG A 95 20.24 -11.97 2.54
C ARG A 95 19.76 -13.26 1.88
N LEU A 96 20.70 -13.93 1.24
CA LEU A 96 20.60 -15.30 0.73
C LEU A 96 21.79 -16.11 1.27
N GLY A 97 21.51 -17.06 2.17
CA GLY A 97 22.56 -17.78 2.89
C GLY A 97 23.42 -16.83 3.74
N SER A 98 24.73 -16.80 3.44
CA SER A 98 25.71 -15.90 4.05
C SER A 98 25.96 -14.62 3.24
N GLN A 99 25.33 -14.45 2.08
CA GLN A 99 25.48 -13.28 1.23
C GLN A 99 24.46 -12.21 1.64
N ARG A 100 24.92 -10.98 1.85
CA ARG A 100 24.05 -9.79 1.89
C ARG A 100 23.82 -9.32 0.46
N LEU A 101 22.59 -8.95 0.18
CA LEU A 101 22.14 -8.45 -1.11
C LEU A 101 22.05 -6.92 -1.04
N GLY A 102 22.23 -6.26 -2.18
CA GLY A 102 22.15 -4.80 -2.32
C GLY A 102 21.48 -4.38 -3.63
N ASP A 103 20.80 -5.32 -4.27
CA ASP A 103 19.94 -5.06 -5.41
C ASP A 103 18.64 -4.38 -4.95
N PHE A 104 18.07 -3.62 -5.87
CA PHE A 104 16.89 -2.80 -5.64
C PHE A 104 15.81 -3.16 -6.66
N TRP A 105 14.62 -3.46 -6.18
CA TRP A 105 13.52 -3.97 -6.99
C TRP A 105 12.24 -3.21 -6.71
N VAL A 106 11.38 -3.12 -7.72
CA VAL A 106 10.00 -2.68 -7.56
C VAL A 106 9.05 -3.69 -8.17
N LEU A 107 7.96 -3.98 -7.46
CA LEU A 107 6.79 -4.68 -8.00
C LEU A 107 5.68 -3.66 -8.21
N ASP A 108 5.25 -3.47 -9.45
CA ASP A 108 3.99 -2.83 -9.78
C ASP A 108 2.87 -3.85 -9.53
N THR A 109 1.95 -3.54 -8.61
CA THR A 109 0.85 -4.45 -8.23
C THR A 109 -0.42 -4.29 -9.05
N ASP A 110 -0.51 -3.26 -9.90
CA ASP A 110 -1.63 -3.12 -10.84
C ASP A 110 -1.48 -4.10 -12.01
N ILE A 111 -0.23 -4.36 -12.43
CA ILE A 111 0.09 -5.29 -13.53
C ILE A 111 0.92 -6.51 -13.10
N TRP A 112 1.26 -6.62 -11.82
CA TRP A 112 2.10 -7.69 -11.26
C TRP A 112 3.45 -7.84 -11.97
N GLN A 113 4.12 -6.72 -12.23
CA GLN A 113 5.40 -6.71 -12.95
C GLN A 113 6.54 -6.30 -12.03
N TRP A 114 7.57 -7.14 -11.94
CA TRP A 114 8.83 -6.78 -11.31
C TRP A 114 9.73 -6.01 -12.27
N SER A 115 10.43 -5.02 -11.73
CA SER A 115 11.54 -4.35 -12.40
C SER A 115 12.72 -4.27 -11.43
N GLU A 116 13.88 -4.74 -11.88
CA GLU A 116 15.13 -4.42 -11.19
C GLU A 116 15.51 -2.98 -11.50
N LEU A 117 15.77 -2.20 -10.46
CA LEU A 117 16.05 -0.79 -10.55
C LEU A 117 17.57 -0.55 -10.42
N THR A 118 18.12 0.19 -11.37
CA THR A 118 19.50 0.67 -11.28
C THR A 118 19.49 2.04 -10.61
N GLY A 119 19.77 2.07 -9.31
CA GLY A 119 19.96 3.33 -8.59
C GLY A 119 21.26 4.03 -8.98
N PHE A 120 21.36 5.32 -8.70
CA PHE A 120 22.60 6.11 -8.82
C PHE A 120 22.77 7.03 -7.61
N GLY A 121 23.90 7.75 -7.54
CA GLY A 121 24.26 8.58 -6.38
C GLY A 121 25.02 7.79 -5.32
N ASP A 122 24.73 8.05 -4.05
CA ASP A 122 25.38 7.41 -2.90
C ASP A 122 24.73 6.05 -2.63
N LEU A 123 25.18 5.03 -3.34
CA LEU A 123 24.57 3.70 -3.24
C LEU A 123 24.81 3.06 -1.87
N PRO A 124 23.76 2.61 -1.16
CA PRO A 124 23.92 1.91 0.10
C PRO A 124 24.62 0.57 -0.11
N SER A 125 25.48 0.18 0.83
CA SER A 125 26.09 -1.15 0.82
C SER A 125 25.04 -2.27 0.91
N PRO A 126 25.30 -3.47 0.32
CA PRO A 126 24.50 -4.66 0.54
C PRO A 126 24.30 -4.94 2.03
N ARG A 127 23.06 -5.13 2.47
CA ARG A 127 22.71 -5.24 3.90
C ARG A 127 21.43 -6.01 4.13
N ASP A 128 21.34 -6.66 5.28
CA ASP A 128 20.11 -7.22 5.82
C ASP A 128 19.75 -6.51 7.15
N PHE A 129 18.53 -6.76 7.64
CA PHE A 129 18.04 -6.24 8.91
C PHE A 129 18.08 -4.71 9.06
N ALA A 130 18.14 -3.99 7.94
CA ALA A 130 17.87 -2.55 7.87
C ALA A 130 16.36 -2.30 8.02
N ALA A 131 15.98 -1.09 8.38
CA ALA A 131 14.59 -0.68 8.42
C ALA A 131 14.39 0.59 7.59
N ALA A 132 13.23 0.69 6.94
CA ALA A 132 12.89 1.84 6.11
C ALA A 132 11.41 2.20 6.20
N SER A 133 11.10 3.41 5.79
CA SER A 133 9.73 3.92 5.76
C SER A 133 9.55 4.89 4.59
N ALA A 134 8.31 5.02 4.11
CA ALA A 134 7.98 6.00 3.09
C ALA A 134 7.96 7.41 3.69
N VAL A 135 8.52 8.38 2.95
CA VAL A 135 8.44 9.81 3.22
C VAL A 135 7.56 10.42 2.13
N GLY A 136 6.32 10.73 2.50
CA GLY A 136 5.28 11.11 1.54
C GLY A 136 4.99 9.98 0.55
N ASN A 137 4.73 10.34 -0.70
CA ASN A 137 4.44 9.41 -1.80
C ASN A 137 5.58 9.32 -2.84
N ARG A 138 6.81 9.71 -2.45
CA ARG A 138 7.92 9.84 -3.40
C ARG A 138 9.27 9.38 -2.88
N LYS A 139 9.49 9.37 -1.56
CA LYS A 139 10.81 9.09 -1.02
C LYS A 139 10.76 7.90 -0.08
N ILE A 140 11.87 7.19 0.03
CA ILE A 140 12.09 6.11 1.02
C ILE A 140 13.28 6.51 1.86
N VAL A 141 13.10 6.54 3.18
CA VAL A 141 14.23 6.70 4.12
C VAL A 141 14.58 5.36 4.72
N MET A 142 15.86 5.00 4.70
CA MET A 142 16.41 3.76 5.25
C MET A 142 17.47 4.07 6.31
N TYR A 143 17.48 3.28 7.38
CA TYR A 143 18.45 3.42 8.47
C TYR A 143 19.07 2.07 8.86
N GLY A 144 20.38 2.08 9.05
CA GLY A 144 21.15 1.00 9.67
C GLY A 144 21.12 -0.33 8.90
N GLY A 145 21.17 -1.42 9.66
CA GLY A 145 21.31 -2.80 9.14
C GLY A 145 22.68 -3.41 9.41
N TRP A 146 22.98 -4.53 8.76
CA TRP A 146 24.25 -5.23 8.84
C TRP A 146 24.77 -5.57 7.44
N ASP A 147 26.00 -5.16 7.12
CA ASP A 147 26.60 -5.40 5.79
C ASP A 147 27.32 -6.77 5.69
N GLY A 148 27.41 -7.50 6.80
CA GLY A 148 28.20 -8.72 6.91
C GLY A 148 29.52 -8.59 7.66
N LYS A 149 29.93 -7.36 7.93
CA LYS A 149 31.19 -7.03 8.62
C LYS A 149 30.91 -6.15 9.84
N LYS A 150 30.04 -5.14 9.69
CA LYS A 150 29.70 -4.18 10.73
C LYS A 150 28.20 -3.86 10.74
N TRP A 151 27.73 -3.47 11.91
CA TRP A 151 26.43 -2.83 12.09
C TRP A 151 26.52 -1.41 11.56
N LEU A 152 25.42 -0.92 10.99
CA LEU A 152 25.37 0.36 10.31
C LEU A 152 24.50 1.36 11.08
N SER A 153 24.79 2.64 10.93
CA SER A 153 24.05 3.80 11.46
C SER A 153 23.92 4.90 10.41
N ASP A 154 24.14 4.55 9.15
CA ASP A 154 23.97 5.42 8.00
C ASP A 154 22.47 5.66 7.75
N VAL A 155 22.15 6.83 7.19
CA VAL A 155 20.80 7.20 6.78
C VAL A 155 20.85 7.44 5.29
N TYR A 156 20.05 6.67 4.54
CA TYR A 156 19.89 6.87 3.11
C TYR A 156 18.49 7.35 2.79
N VAL A 157 18.37 8.27 1.84
CA VAL A 157 17.10 8.63 1.22
C VAL A 157 17.17 8.30 -0.27
N LEU A 158 16.16 7.58 -0.72
CA LEU A 158 15.92 7.31 -2.13
C LEU A 158 14.75 8.18 -2.60
N ASP A 159 14.93 8.87 -3.72
CA ASP A 159 13.82 9.42 -4.50
C ASP A 159 13.34 8.37 -5.51
N THR A 160 12.08 7.94 -5.40
CA THR A 160 11.53 6.85 -6.24
C THR A 160 11.21 7.28 -7.67
N ILE A 161 11.27 8.58 -7.98
CA ILE A 161 11.05 9.08 -9.34
C ILE A 161 12.40 9.19 -10.06
N SER A 162 13.40 9.82 -9.44
CA SER A 162 14.72 9.91 -10.06
C SER A 162 15.52 8.61 -9.90
N LEU A 163 15.22 7.76 -8.92
CA LEU A 163 16.02 6.60 -8.52
C LEU A 163 17.41 6.97 -7.96
N GLU A 164 17.54 8.20 -7.47
CA GLU A 164 18.76 8.69 -6.83
C GLU A 164 18.78 8.35 -5.35
N TRP A 165 19.85 7.69 -4.93
CA TRP A 165 20.19 7.48 -3.52
C TRP A 165 21.09 8.62 -3.03
N MET A 166 20.80 9.10 -1.83
CA MET A 166 21.60 10.12 -1.15
C MET A 166 21.88 9.68 0.28
N GLU A 167 23.14 9.72 0.69
CA GLU A 167 23.51 9.52 2.09
C GLU A 167 23.30 10.84 2.85
N LEU A 168 22.39 10.83 3.81
CA LEU A 168 22.11 12.02 4.60
C LEU A 168 23.20 12.27 5.63
N SER A 169 23.83 13.44 5.53
CA SER A 169 24.68 13.97 6.59
C SER A 169 23.83 14.41 7.78
N VAL A 170 23.85 13.61 8.84
CA VAL A 170 23.08 13.86 10.07
C VAL A 170 23.94 14.46 11.18
N SER A 171 23.38 15.43 11.90
CA SER A 171 24.03 16.11 13.01
C SER A 171 23.51 15.66 14.39
N GLY A 172 24.25 16.00 15.45
CA GLY A 172 23.86 15.74 16.84
C GLY A 172 24.38 14.41 17.41
N THR A 173 23.80 13.96 18.52
CA THR A 173 24.11 12.66 19.12
C THR A 173 23.49 11.56 18.26
N LEU A 174 24.34 10.70 17.70
CA LEU A 174 23.90 9.65 16.79
C LEU A 174 23.45 8.40 17.57
N PRO A 175 22.37 7.72 17.14
CA PRO A 175 22.06 6.40 17.65
C PRO A 175 23.19 5.44 17.30
N GLN A 176 23.46 4.47 18.19
CA GLN A 176 24.47 3.45 17.91
C GLN A 176 24.09 2.61 16.68
N PRO A 177 25.09 2.13 15.91
CA PRO A 177 24.88 1.21 14.80
C PRO A 177 24.11 -0.04 15.22
N ARG A 178 23.10 -0.40 14.43
CA ARG A 178 22.12 -1.41 14.82
C ARG A 178 21.45 -2.10 13.64
N CYS A 179 20.95 -3.30 13.88
CA CYS A 179 20.11 -4.06 12.96
C CYS A 179 18.91 -4.67 13.71
N GLY A 180 17.87 -5.08 12.98
CA GLY A 180 16.66 -5.70 13.54
C GLY A 180 15.82 -4.76 14.40
N HIS A 181 16.01 -3.46 14.23
CA HIS A 181 15.19 -2.40 14.79
C HIS A 181 13.98 -2.13 13.89
N THR A 182 13.07 -1.27 14.34
CA THR A 182 11.99 -0.73 13.51
C THR A 182 12.27 0.72 13.17
N ALA A 183 11.83 1.16 11.99
CA ALA A 183 11.87 2.55 11.56
C ALA A 183 10.49 2.91 10.99
N THR A 184 9.82 3.88 11.59
CA THR A 184 8.44 4.24 11.25
C THR A 184 8.35 5.75 11.06
N MET A 185 7.95 6.19 9.88
CA MET A 185 7.67 7.60 9.63
C MET A 185 6.39 8.00 10.37
N VAL A 186 6.49 9.04 11.19
CA VAL A 186 5.38 9.61 11.94
C VAL A 186 5.37 11.10 11.70
N GLU A 187 4.36 11.55 10.96
CA GLU A 187 4.23 12.92 10.47
C GLU A 187 5.49 13.34 9.71
N LYS A 188 6.41 14.04 10.38
CA LYS A 188 7.61 14.63 9.78
C LYS A 188 8.92 14.03 10.29
N ARG A 189 8.84 12.98 11.12
CA ARG A 189 9.99 12.40 11.80
C ARG A 189 10.03 10.89 11.62
N LEU A 190 11.22 10.36 11.37
CA LEU A 190 11.47 8.93 11.40
C LEU A 190 11.73 8.51 12.84
N LEU A 191 10.88 7.65 13.40
CA LEU A 191 11.09 7.06 14.71
C LEU A 191 11.80 5.72 14.58
N VAL A 192 12.87 5.54 15.35
CA VAL A 192 13.64 4.29 15.43
C VAL A 192 13.59 3.72 16.84
N TYR A 193 13.23 2.45 16.98
CA TYR A 193 13.19 1.78 18.27
C TYR A 193 13.96 0.45 18.28
N GLY A 194 14.73 0.27 19.35
CA GLY A 194 15.37 -1.00 19.69
C GLY A 194 16.44 -1.45 18.70
N GLY A 195 16.53 -2.77 18.49
CA GLY A 195 17.56 -3.39 17.65
C GLY A 195 18.77 -3.88 18.42
N ARG A 196 19.77 -4.40 17.69
CA ARG A 196 21.01 -4.93 18.27
C ARG A 196 22.23 -4.42 17.50
N GLY A 197 23.28 -4.06 18.23
CA GLY A 197 24.60 -3.68 17.70
C GLY A 197 25.65 -4.79 17.91
N GLY A 198 26.92 -4.45 17.70
CA GLY A 198 27.99 -5.46 17.59
C GLY A 198 28.59 -6.04 18.86
N GLY A 199 28.54 -5.30 19.96
CA GLY A 199 29.17 -5.72 21.22
C GLY A 199 28.37 -5.37 22.48
N GLY A 200 27.14 -4.86 22.31
CA GLY A 200 26.28 -4.40 23.41
C GLY A 200 25.02 -5.27 23.60
N PRO A 201 24.28 -5.03 24.70
CA PRO A 201 22.96 -5.62 24.89
C PRO A 201 22.02 -5.19 23.76
N ILE A 202 20.92 -5.94 23.60
CA ILE A 202 19.81 -5.49 22.78
C ILE A 202 19.33 -4.14 23.31
N MET A 203 19.03 -3.22 22.40
CA MET A 203 18.68 -1.83 22.70
C MET A 203 17.16 -1.70 22.91
N GLY A 204 16.76 -0.73 23.74
CA GLY A 204 15.37 -0.37 24.01
C GLY A 204 15.16 1.14 24.01
N ASP A 205 16.04 1.87 23.31
CA ASP A 205 15.99 3.31 23.15
C ASP A 205 15.07 3.71 21.99
N LEU A 206 14.46 4.89 22.12
CA LEU A 206 13.65 5.52 21.08
C LEU A 206 14.40 6.74 20.55
N TRP A 207 14.51 6.84 19.23
CA TRP A 207 15.15 7.95 18.54
C TRP A 207 14.21 8.56 17.51
N ALA A 208 14.34 9.87 17.30
CA ALA A 208 13.64 10.59 16.25
C ALA A 208 14.63 11.34 15.35
N LEU A 209 14.51 11.14 14.05
CA LEU A 209 15.23 11.90 13.02
C LEU A 209 14.26 12.93 12.41
N LYS A 210 14.69 14.20 12.40
CA LYS A 210 14.02 15.30 11.73
C LYS A 210 14.74 15.68 10.43
N GLY A 211 14.19 16.64 9.67
CA GLY A 211 14.85 17.18 8.47
C GLY A 211 14.77 16.26 7.25
N LEU A 212 13.75 15.40 7.17
CA LEU A 212 13.51 14.52 6.02
C LEU A 212 12.60 15.14 4.95
N ILE A 213 11.96 16.27 5.29
CA ILE A 213 11.01 16.99 4.45
C ILE A 213 11.69 18.30 4.03
N GLU A 214 11.89 18.48 2.73
CA GLU A 214 12.64 19.61 2.17
C GLU A 214 11.95 20.95 2.44
N GLU A 215 10.62 20.98 2.41
CA GLU A 215 9.82 22.19 2.60
C GLU A 215 10.01 22.84 3.99
N GLU A 216 10.53 22.11 4.97
CA GLU A 216 10.75 22.64 6.33
C GLU A 216 12.08 23.37 6.49
N ASN A 217 13.01 23.23 5.54
CA ASN A 217 14.36 23.78 5.61
C ASN A 217 15.08 23.46 6.94
N GLU A 218 14.79 22.29 7.52
CA GLU A 218 15.41 21.81 8.75
C GLU A 218 16.61 20.90 8.43
N ALA A 219 17.75 21.17 9.07
CA ALA A 219 18.90 20.27 8.98
C ALA A 219 18.59 18.89 9.60
N PRO A 220 18.97 17.78 8.93
CA PRO A 220 18.84 16.44 9.48
C PRO A 220 19.56 16.29 10.82
N GLY A 221 18.85 15.78 11.83
CA GLY A 221 19.39 15.64 13.18
C GLY A 221 18.64 14.64 14.03
N TRP A 222 19.40 13.88 14.80
CA TRP A 222 18.88 12.88 15.72
C TRP A 222 18.58 13.46 17.10
N THR A 223 17.52 12.95 17.73
CA THR A 223 17.21 13.23 19.14
C THR A 223 16.75 11.95 19.82
N GLN A 224 17.38 11.60 20.94
CA GLN A 224 16.93 10.49 21.76
C GLN A 224 15.70 10.92 22.56
N LEU A 225 14.62 10.18 22.45
CA LEU A 225 13.37 10.45 23.15
C LEU A 225 13.28 9.58 24.42
N LYS A 226 13.01 10.22 25.55
CA LYS A 226 12.71 9.56 26.83
C LYS A 226 11.26 9.86 27.20
N LEU A 227 10.35 9.00 26.73
CA LEU A 227 8.93 9.18 26.93
C LEU A 227 8.46 8.52 28.24
N PRO A 228 7.49 9.09 28.97
CA PRO A 228 6.95 8.49 30.19
C PRO A 228 6.12 7.23 29.89
N GLY A 229 5.79 6.50 30.95
CA GLY A 229 4.88 5.37 30.92
C GLY A 229 5.58 4.01 30.91
N GLN A 230 4.86 2.98 30.47
CA GLN A 230 5.35 1.59 30.46
C GLN A 230 6.12 1.31 29.16
N ALA A 231 7.36 1.78 29.10
CA ALA A 231 8.22 1.57 27.95
C ALA A 231 8.46 0.06 27.69
N PRO A 232 8.59 -0.36 26.42
CA PRO A 232 8.91 -1.74 26.09
C PRO A 232 10.27 -2.14 26.63
N SER A 233 10.42 -3.44 26.92
CA SER A 233 11.74 -4.01 27.18
C SER A 233 12.62 -3.95 25.92
N PRO A 234 13.96 -3.86 26.07
CA PRO A 234 14.88 -3.93 24.94
C PRO A 234 14.64 -5.16 24.07
N ARG A 235 14.48 -4.94 22.76
CA ARG A 235 14.09 -5.99 21.81
C ARG A 235 14.52 -5.71 20.37
N CYS A 236 14.68 -6.78 19.59
CA CYS A 236 14.83 -6.73 18.13
C CYS A 236 13.91 -7.73 17.43
N GLY A 237 13.72 -7.59 16.12
CA GLY A 237 12.78 -8.41 15.35
C GLY A 237 11.31 -8.22 15.74
N HIS A 238 10.98 -7.11 16.41
CA HIS A 238 9.61 -6.69 16.70
C HIS A 238 9.04 -5.92 15.51
N THR A 239 7.72 -5.69 15.51
CA THR A 239 7.07 -4.78 14.57
C THR A 239 6.59 -3.53 15.30
N VAL A 240 6.60 -2.38 14.61
CA VAL A 240 5.92 -1.14 15.03
C VAL A 240 5.04 -0.71 13.86
N THR A 241 3.73 -0.78 14.06
CA THR A 241 2.74 -0.47 13.01
C THR A 241 1.98 0.80 13.41
N SER A 242 2.04 1.82 12.55
CA SER A 242 1.28 3.06 12.74
C SER A 242 -0.19 2.83 12.36
N GLY A 243 -1.13 3.08 13.27
CA GLY A 243 -2.56 2.95 13.00
C GLY A 243 -3.40 3.77 13.96
N GLY A 244 -4.40 4.50 13.43
CA GLY A 244 -5.23 5.40 14.24
C GLY A 244 -4.36 6.44 14.96
N HIS A 245 -4.51 6.57 16.27
CA HIS A 245 -3.73 7.46 17.15
C HIS A 245 -2.50 6.80 17.81
N TYR A 246 -2.21 5.55 17.46
CA TYR A 246 -1.21 4.73 18.15
C TYR A 246 -0.11 4.26 17.20
N LEU A 247 1.10 4.12 17.73
CA LEU A 247 2.09 3.20 17.17
C LEU A 247 2.03 1.92 17.99
N LEU A 248 1.59 0.83 17.39
CA LEU A 248 1.49 -0.46 18.04
C LEU A 248 2.77 -1.25 17.86
N MET A 249 3.42 -1.60 18.96
CA MET A 249 4.53 -2.54 19.03
C MET A 249 4.03 -3.92 19.42
N PHE A 250 4.47 -4.93 18.67
CA PHE A 250 4.19 -6.32 18.99
C PHE A 250 5.45 -7.20 18.88
N GLY A 251 5.59 -8.09 19.86
CA GLY A 251 6.56 -9.18 19.87
C GLY A 251 8.02 -8.75 19.84
N GLY A 252 8.83 -9.51 19.09
CA GLY A 252 10.29 -9.42 19.08
C GLY A 252 10.93 -10.31 20.14
N HIS A 253 12.25 -10.22 20.25
CA HIS A 253 13.00 -10.94 21.29
C HIS A 253 14.06 -10.06 21.94
N GLY A 254 14.33 -10.37 23.21
CA GLY A 254 15.39 -9.81 24.03
C GLY A 254 16.34 -10.90 24.48
N THR A 255 17.38 -10.52 25.23
CA THR A 255 18.27 -11.50 25.86
C THR A 255 17.74 -11.88 27.24
N GLY A 256 17.87 -13.15 27.63
CA GLY A 256 17.49 -13.63 28.97
C GLY A 256 18.35 -13.12 30.14
N GLY A 257 19.23 -12.15 29.88
CA GLY A 257 20.16 -11.60 30.86
C GLY A 257 21.35 -12.52 31.13
N TRP A 258 22.10 -12.24 32.20
CA TRP A 258 23.35 -12.94 32.51
C TRP A 258 23.13 -14.41 32.92
N LEU A 259 21.98 -14.70 33.55
CA LEU A 259 21.64 -16.05 34.06
C LEU A 259 21.02 -16.98 33.01
N SER A 260 20.43 -16.43 31.94
CA SER A 260 19.82 -17.23 30.87
C SER A 260 20.56 -16.98 29.56
N ARG A 261 21.15 -18.04 29.00
CA ARG A 261 21.80 -18.01 27.68
C ARG A 261 20.81 -18.07 26.51
N TYR A 262 19.52 -18.09 26.78
CA TYR A 262 18.47 -18.19 25.76
C TYR A 262 17.84 -16.82 25.50
N ASP A 263 17.45 -16.60 24.24
CA ASP A 263 16.64 -15.44 23.86
C ASP A 263 15.24 -15.58 24.48
N ILE A 264 14.68 -14.44 24.92
CA ILE A 264 13.31 -14.35 25.43
C ILE A 264 12.47 -13.70 24.34
N TYR A 265 11.45 -14.41 23.87
CA TYR A 265 10.49 -13.91 22.89
C TYR A 265 9.30 -13.27 23.60
N TYR A 266 8.74 -12.23 22.99
CA TYR A 266 7.61 -11.48 23.53
C TYR A 266 6.34 -11.67 22.68
N ASN A 267 5.18 -11.48 23.32
CA ASN A 267 3.84 -11.36 22.70
C ASN A 267 3.00 -10.24 23.35
N ASP A 268 3.66 -9.29 23.99
CA ASP A 268 3.02 -8.11 24.53
C ASP A 268 2.62 -7.13 23.42
N CYS A 269 1.53 -6.39 23.65
CA CYS A 269 1.08 -5.29 22.81
C CYS A 269 1.32 -3.99 23.58
N ILE A 270 2.29 -3.21 23.13
CA ILE A 270 2.65 -1.92 23.74
C ILE A 270 2.39 -0.83 22.72
N ILE A 271 1.69 0.22 23.11
CA ILE A 271 1.40 1.37 22.25
C ILE A 271 2.20 2.59 22.68
N LEU A 272 2.68 3.34 21.70
CA LEU A 272 3.02 4.75 21.89
C LEU A 272 1.78 5.57 21.53
N ASP A 273 1.17 6.18 22.55
CA ASP A 273 0.08 7.13 22.38
C ASP A 273 0.64 8.44 21.85
N ARG A 274 0.29 8.80 20.61
CA ARG A 274 0.80 10.00 19.95
C ARG A 274 0.18 11.28 20.50
N VAL A 275 -0.99 11.20 21.12
CA VAL A 275 -1.68 12.37 21.71
C VAL A 275 -1.08 12.70 23.07
N SER A 276 -0.91 11.69 23.93
CA SER A 276 -0.33 11.91 25.26
C SER A 276 1.20 11.78 25.29
N ALA A 277 1.84 11.42 24.18
CA ALA A 277 3.28 11.16 24.04
C ALA A 277 3.82 10.19 25.11
N GLN A 278 3.12 9.09 25.37
CA GLN A 278 3.43 8.13 26.44
C GLN A 278 3.30 6.68 26.00
N TRP A 279 4.15 5.84 26.56
CA TRP A 279 4.05 4.39 26.41
C TRP A 279 2.95 3.81 27.30
N LYS A 280 2.07 3.00 26.73
CA LYS A 280 0.99 2.31 27.45
C LYS A 280 0.91 0.87 27.00
N ARG A 281 0.44 -0.01 27.88
CA ARG A 281 0.07 -1.37 27.49
C ARG A 281 -1.31 -1.33 26.83
N LEU A 282 -1.44 -1.94 25.65
CA LEU A 282 -2.74 -2.05 25.01
C LEU A 282 -3.63 -2.99 25.82
N SER A 283 -4.87 -2.58 26.08
CA SER A 283 -5.84 -3.41 26.79
C SER A 283 -6.36 -4.50 25.86
N ILE A 284 -5.91 -5.73 26.09
CA ILE A 284 -6.29 -6.93 25.32
C ILE A 284 -7.29 -7.76 26.14
N GLY A 285 -8.42 -8.12 25.52
CA GLY A 285 -9.50 -8.91 26.13
C GLY A 285 -9.46 -10.42 25.83
N SER A 286 -8.47 -10.91 25.09
CA SER A 286 -8.29 -12.33 24.74
C SER A 286 -6.84 -12.79 24.87
N GLU A 287 -6.60 -14.10 24.71
CA GLU A 287 -5.23 -14.62 24.70
C GLU A 287 -4.46 -14.14 23.46
N PRO A 288 -3.24 -13.61 23.63
CA PRO A 288 -2.41 -13.20 22.51
C PRO A 288 -1.83 -14.40 21.77
N PRO A 289 -1.41 -14.22 20.50
CA PRO A 289 -0.65 -15.23 19.79
C PRO A 289 0.65 -15.60 20.53
N PRO A 290 1.22 -16.79 20.25
CA PRO A 290 2.52 -17.19 20.77
C PRO A 290 3.61 -16.13 20.56
N ALA A 291 4.51 -16.02 21.55
CA ALA A 291 5.65 -15.12 21.52
C ALA A 291 6.55 -15.38 20.32
N ARG A 292 6.90 -14.32 19.58
CA ARG A 292 7.57 -14.46 18.28
C ARG A 292 8.29 -13.19 17.85
N ALA A 293 9.34 -13.37 17.05
CA ALA A 293 10.08 -12.32 16.38
C ALA A 293 10.11 -12.55 14.86
N TYR A 294 10.54 -11.52 14.12
CA TYR A 294 10.70 -11.55 12.66
C TYR A 294 9.41 -11.92 11.90
N HIS A 295 8.28 -11.59 12.50
CA HIS A 295 6.96 -11.62 11.88
C HIS A 295 6.73 -10.31 11.11
N SER A 296 5.66 -10.28 10.31
CA SER A 296 5.17 -9.05 9.71
C SER A 296 3.83 -8.66 10.34
N MET A 297 3.57 -7.36 10.48
CA MET A 297 2.30 -6.85 10.97
C MET A 297 1.87 -5.64 10.14
N SER A 298 0.76 -5.78 9.42
CA SER A 298 0.18 -4.75 8.56
C SER A 298 -1.10 -4.20 9.14
N VAL A 299 -1.32 -2.88 9.03
CA VAL A 299 -2.59 -2.24 9.38
C VAL A 299 -3.50 -2.19 8.16
N VAL A 300 -4.78 -2.49 8.36
CA VAL A 300 -5.81 -2.43 7.32
C VAL A 300 -7.09 -1.87 7.95
N GLY A 301 -7.44 -0.65 7.56
CA GLY A 301 -8.49 0.09 8.25
C GLY A 301 -8.15 0.25 9.73
N SER A 302 -9.00 -0.29 10.61
CA SER A 302 -8.80 -0.32 12.07
C SER A 302 -8.19 -1.64 12.60
N ARG A 303 -7.90 -2.60 11.72
CA ARG A 303 -7.43 -3.94 12.06
C ARG A 303 -5.93 -4.08 11.85
N TYR A 304 -5.29 -4.94 12.64
CA TYR A 304 -3.92 -5.35 12.40
C TYR A 304 -3.88 -6.83 12.02
N LEU A 305 -3.14 -7.16 10.97
CA LEU A 305 -2.91 -8.53 10.51
C LEU A 305 -1.48 -8.92 10.82
N LEU A 306 -1.31 -9.90 11.70
CA LEU A 306 -0.03 -10.52 12.07
C LEU A 306 0.17 -11.80 11.26
N ILE A 307 1.34 -11.97 10.66
CA ILE A 307 1.68 -13.18 9.90
C ILE A 307 3.09 -13.65 10.22
N GLY A 308 3.21 -14.96 10.42
CA GLY A 308 4.47 -15.68 10.51
C GLY A 308 5.31 -15.35 11.76
N GLY A 309 6.63 -15.46 11.63
CA GLY A 309 7.59 -15.24 12.70
C GLY A 309 8.22 -16.53 13.23
N PHE A 310 9.07 -16.38 14.25
CA PHE A 310 9.85 -17.45 14.86
C PHE A 310 10.02 -17.22 16.37
N ASP A 311 9.99 -18.27 17.18
CA ASP A 311 10.16 -18.24 18.65
C ASP A 311 11.49 -18.85 19.14
N GLY A 312 12.44 -19.11 18.25
CA GLY A 312 13.67 -19.84 18.58
C GLY A 312 13.59 -21.35 18.31
N LYS A 313 12.39 -21.89 18.08
CA LYS A 313 12.15 -23.33 17.86
C LYS A 313 11.26 -23.60 16.64
N THR A 314 10.15 -22.90 16.56
CA THR A 314 9.07 -23.10 15.60
C THR A 314 8.94 -21.88 14.71
N THR A 315 8.90 -22.09 13.39
CA THR A 315 8.51 -21.06 12.44
C THR A 315 6.99 -21.08 12.28
N TYR A 316 6.38 -19.92 12.43
CA TYR A 316 4.93 -19.75 12.40
C TYR A 316 4.42 -19.44 10.97
N GLY A 317 3.17 -19.80 10.71
CA GLY A 317 2.43 -19.47 9.48
C GLY A 317 0.96 -19.16 9.74
N ASP A 318 0.58 -19.05 11.01
CA ASP A 318 -0.76 -18.73 11.49
C ASP A 318 -1.04 -17.22 11.32
N PRO A 319 -2.07 -16.83 10.55
CA PRO A 319 -2.51 -15.44 10.51
C PRO A 319 -3.36 -15.12 11.75
N TRP A 320 -3.13 -13.93 12.30
CA TRP A 320 -3.89 -13.42 13.45
C TRP A 320 -4.39 -12.01 13.19
N TRP A 321 -5.64 -11.76 13.59
CA TRP A 321 -6.22 -10.43 13.61
C TRP A 321 -6.14 -9.85 15.01
N LEU A 322 -5.68 -8.62 15.12
CA LEU A 322 -5.93 -7.77 16.28
C LEU A 322 -6.94 -6.70 15.88
N VAL A 323 -8.10 -6.73 16.53
CA VAL A 323 -9.25 -5.90 16.18
C VAL A 323 -9.81 -5.17 17.39
N PRO A 324 -10.41 -3.98 17.19
CA PRO A 324 -11.13 -3.31 18.26
C PRO A 324 -12.39 -4.11 18.65
N GLN A 325 -12.88 -3.88 19.87
CA GLN A 325 -14.03 -4.61 20.44
C GLN A 325 -15.29 -4.52 19.57
N GLU A 326 -15.49 -3.40 18.88
CA GLU A 326 -16.65 -3.14 18.05
C GLU A 326 -16.59 -3.85 16.70
N ASP A 327 -15.45 -4.47 16.35
CA ASP A 327 -15.28 -5.16 15.09
C ASP A 327 -16.05 -6.50 15.06
N PRO A 328 -16.76 -6.83 13.97
CA PRO A 328 -17.47 -8.11 13.85
C PRO A 328 -16.60 -9.36 14.07
N ILE A 329 -15.29 -9.29 13.77
CA ILE A 329 -14.36 -10.41 14.00
C ILE A 329 -14.20 -10.70 15.50
N ALA A 330 -14.30 -9.68 16.37
CA ALA A 330 -14.19 -9.84 17.83
C ALA A 330 -15.33 -10.70 18.40
N ASN A 331 -16.53 -10.61 17.83
CA ASN A 331 -17.73 -11.33 18.30
C ASN A 331 -17.65 -12.86 18.13
N ARG A 332 -16.66 -13.38 17.40
CA ARG A 332 -16.44 -14.83 17.28
C ARG A 332 -15.97 -15.46 18.59
N LEU A 333 -15.36 -14.67 19.47
CA LEU A 333 -14.92 -15.13 20.79
C LEU A 333 -16.08 -15.21 21.80
N THR A 334 -17.19 -14.51 21.55
CA THR A 334 -18.39 -14.50 22.41
C THR A 334 -19.45 -15.51 21.96
N ALA A 335 -19.38 -16.00 20.72
CA ALA A 335 -20.21 -17.09 20.23
C ALA A 335 -19.75 -18.42 20.81
N SER A 336 -20.44 -18.91 21.84
CA SER A 336 -20.29 -20.29 22.30
C SER A 336 -20.72 -21.26 21.20
N PRO A 337 -20.10 -22.44 21.06
CA PRO A 337 -20.59 -23.45 20.13
C PRO A 337 -22.02 -23.84 20.53
N PRO A 338 -22.93 -24.12 19.57
CA PRO A 338 -24.26 -24.61 19.91
C PRO A 338 -24.08 -25.91 20.70
N ARG A 339 -24.57 -25.92 21.94
CA ARG A 339 -24.68 -27.13 22.75
C ARG A 339 -25.71 -28.04 22.08
N ASN A 340 -25.24 -28.97 21.26
CA ASN A 340 -26.02 -30.12 20.85
C ASN A 340 -26.19 -31.04 22.07
N ILE A 341 -27.28 -30.85 22.81
CA ILE A 341 -27.82 -31.87 23.71
C ILE A 341 -28.88 -32.61 22.91
N PRO A 342 -28.71 -33.92 22.60
CA PRO A 342 -29.78 -34.71 22.03
C PRO A 342 -30.69 -35.16 23.18
N GLU A 343 -31.76 -34.40 23.43
CA GLU A 343 -32.87 -34.88 24.26
C GLU A 343 -34.00 -35.43 23.39
N SER A 344 -34.49 -36.56 23.87
CA SER A 344 -35.39 -37.52 23.25
C SER A 344 -36.76 -36.96 22.87
N LYS A 345 -37.28 -37.50 21.77
CA LYS A 345 -38.65 -37.38 21.26
C LYS A 345 -39.72 -37.50 22.35
N GLU A 346 -40.68 -36.58 22.33
CA GLU A 346 -42.10 -36.87 22.53
C GLU A 346 -42.96 -35.96 21.62
N PHE A 347 -43.98 -36.53 21.01
CA PHE A 347 -44.93 -35.92 20.06
C PHE A 347 -46.13 -35.32 20.82
N ALA A 348 -46.67 -34.18 20.35
CA ALA A 348 -48.08 -34.01 19.95
C ALA A 348 -48.41 -32.57 19.52
N PHE A 349 -49.55 -32.44 18.84
CA PHE A 349 -50.01 -31.47 17.84
C PHE A 349 -50.67 -30.17 18.35
N ASN A 350 -50.98 -29.30 17.36
CA ASN A 350 -51.95 -28.18 17.28
C ASN A 350 -51.41 -26.77 17.57
N ASP A 351 -51.80 -25.69 16.89
CA ASP A 351 -52.55 -25.40 15.65
C ASP A 351 -52.35 -23.89 15.37
N ASP A 352 -52.52 -23.47 14.11
CA ASP A 352 -52.82 -22.11 13.60
C ASP A 352 -52.12 -20.83 14.12
N PHE A 353 -51.52 -20.07 13.18
CA PHE A 353 -51.98 -18.72 12.76
C PHE A 353 -50.93 -18.06 11.84
N GLN A 354 -51.30 -17.82 10.58
CA GLN A 354 -50.75 -16.73 9.76
C GLN A 354 -51.71 -15.54 9.80
N PRO A 355 -51.20 -14.33 9.52
CA PRO A 355 -51.78 -13.62 8.39
C PRO A 355 -50.73 -13.04 7.44
N GLN A 356 -51.04 -13.18 6.15
CA GLN A 356 -50.45 -12.41 5.05
C GLN A 356 -51.06 -11.01 4.97
N VAL A 357 -50.26 -10.03 4.50
CA VAL A 357 -50.76 -8.87 3.75
C VAL A 357 -49.83 -8.59 2.55
N LYS A 358 -50.44 -8.71 1.35
CA LYS A 358 -50.08 -8.22 0.01
C LYS A 358 -50.10 -6.67 -0.04
N GLU A 359 -49.67 -5.87 -1.02
CA GLU A 359 -49.05 -5.89 -2.36
C GLU A 359 -48.81 -4.38 -2.65
N SER A 360 -47.84 -4.01 -3.49
CA SER A 360 -48.15 -3.13 -4.64
C SER A 360 -46.95 -3.04 -5.59
N GLN A 361 -47.26 -3.32 -6.85
CA GLN A 361 -46.38 -3.21 -8.01
C GLN A 361 -46.47 -1.79 -8.59
N THR A 362 -45.38 -1.27 -9.13
CA THR A 362 -45.45 -0.34 -10.27
C THR A 362 -44.20 -0.49 -11.15
N GLU A 363 -44.46 -1.12 -12.30
CA GLU A 363 -43.91 -0.93 -13.65
C GLU A 363 -42.43 -0.57 -13.86
N LYS A 364 -41.69 -1.51 -14.48
CA LYS A 364 -40.45 -1.26 -15.23
C LYS A 364 -40.56 -1.86 -16.64
N PHE A 365 -40.49 -1.01 -17.66
CA PHE A 365 -40.08 -1.31 -19.04
C PHE A 365 -38.95 -0.31 -19.41
N PRO A 366 -38.12 -0.48 -20.45
CA PRO A 366 -37.62 -1.65 -21.17
C PRO A 366 -36.07 -1.69 -21.17
N PHE A 367 -35.42 -1.22 -20.10
CA PHE A 367 -33.96 -1.03 -20.06
C PHE A 367 -33.16 -2.31 -19.73
N SER A 368 -33.78 -3.23 -18.99
CA SER A 368 -33.16 -4.46 -18.51
C SER A 368 -32.93 -5.50 -19.61
N GLU A 369 -33.75 -5.49 -20.68
CA GLU A 369 -33.60 -6.43 -21.80
C GLU A 369 -32.48 -6.01 -22.76
N LEU A 370 -32.18 -4.71 -22.85
CA LEU A 370 -31.06 -4.18 -23.65
C LEU A 370 -29.70 -4.43 -22.95
N GLN A 371 -29.64 -4.24 -21.62
CA GLN A 371 -28.45 -4.54 -20.81
C GLN A 371 -28.09 -6.04 -20.83
N ARG A 372 -29.09 -6.91 -20.87
CA ARG A 372 -28.90 -8.37 -20.93
C ARG A 372 -28.31 -8.86 -22.26
N ARG A 373 -28.55 -8.14 -23.36
CA ARG A 373 -28.00 -8.50 -24.69
C ARG A 373 -26.58 -8.00 -24.95
N LEU A 374 -26.08 -7.02 -24.19
CA LEU A 374 -24.78 -6.37 -24.46
C LEU A 374 -23.63 -6.74 -23.51
N GLN A 375 -23.81 -7.59 -22.49
CA GLN A 375 -22.75 -8.05 -21.56
C GLN A 375 -21.76 -6.97 -21.08
N ILE A 376 -22.26 -5.79 -20.67
CA ILE A 376 -21.44 -4.76 -20.04
C ILE A 376 -22.10 -4.35 -18.72
N SER A 377 -21.44 -4.64 -17.59
CA SER A 377 -21.74 -3.99 -16.31
C SER A 377 -20.82 -2.77 -16.15
N VAL A 378 -21.30 -1.59 -16.54
CA VAL A 378 -20.70 -0.32 -16.08
C VAL A 378 -21.53 0.18 -14.92
N SER A 379 -20.94 0.24 -13.73
CA SER A 379 -21.47 1.02 -12.62
C SER A 379 -21.38 2.51 -12.98
N SER A 380 -22.50 3.20 -12.85
CA SER A 380 -22.62 4.62 -13.17
C SER A 380 -21.79 5.48 -12.21
N SER A 381 -20.58 5.87 -12.61
CA SER A 381 -20.00 7.14 -12.21
C SER A 381 -20.03 8.05 -13.43
N SER A 382 -20.99 8.98 -13.49
CA SER A 382 -21.01 10.02 -14.52
C SER A 382 -19.71 10.82 -14.44
N LEU A 383 -18.91 10.82 -15.51
CA LEU A 383 -17.82 11.77 -15.69
C LEU A 383 -18.41 13.19 -15.64
N GLU A 384 -18.12 13.97 -14.59
CA GLU A 384 -18.47 15.38 -14.54
C GLU A 384 -17.58 16.14 -15.52
N ILE A 385 -18.12 16.47 -16.70
CA ILE A 385 -17.44 17.27 -17.71
C ILE A 385 -17.49 18.73 -17.29
N VAL A 386 -16.42 19.20 -16.64
CA VAL A 386 -16.25 20.60 -16.21
C VAL A 386 -16.32 21.54 -17.42
N ASN A 387 -16.99 22.69 -17.28
CA ASN A 387 -17.10 23.68 -18.36
C ASN A 387 -15.72 24.22 -18.80
N GLU A 388 -15.53 24.53 -20.09
CA GLU A 388 -14.26 25.04 -20.62
C GLU A 388 -13.83 26.38 -20.01
N PHE A 389 -14.77 27.22 -19.57
CA PHE A 389 -14.48 28.49 -18.88
C PHE A 389 -14.14 28.31 -17.38
N GLU A 390 -14.37 27.12 -16.83
CA GLU A 390 -14.07 26.77 -15.43
C GLU A 390 -12.79 25.92 -15.31
N ASP A 391 -12.23 25.46 -16.43
CA ASP A 391 -10.99 24.70 -16.48
C ASP A 391 -9.76 25.62 -16.44
N LYS A 392 -9.29 25.87 -15.21
CA LYS A 392 -8.13 26.75 -14.95
C LYS A 392 -6.86 26.31 -15.68
N GLU A 393 -6.61 25.01 -15.76
CA GLU A 393 -5.43 24.46 -16.46
C GLU A 393 -5.56 24.67 -17.98
N LEU A 394 -6.75 24.49 -18.55
CA LEU A 394 -6.99 24.78 -19.98
C LEU A 394 -6.74 26.25 -20.29
N LEU A 395 -7.27 27.17 -19.47
CA LEU A 395 -7.09 28.61 -19.67
C LEU A 395 -5.63 29.05 -19.49
N GLU A 396 -4.91 28.45 -18.55
CA GLU A 396 -3.48 28.72 -18.34
C GLU A 396 -2.63 28.25 -19.53
N VAL A 397 -2.88 27.03 -20.05
CA VAL A 397 -2.15 26.54 -21.22
C VAL A 397 -2.54 27.34 -22.47
N ALA A 398 -3.82 27.69 -22.63
CA ALA A 398 -4.33 28.46 -23.76
C ALA A 398 -3.73 29.88 -23.81
N SER A 399 -3.73 30.60 -22.68
CA SER A 399 -3.14 31.95 -22.59
C SER A 399 -1.65 31.95 -22.88
N ARG A 400 -0.91 30.95 -22.39
CA ARG A 400 0.53 30.81 -22.65
C ARG A 400 0.87 30.55 -24.11
N LEU A 401 -0.02 29.86 -24.84
CA LEU A 401 0.15 29.55 -26.27
C LEU A 401 -0.31 30.70 -27.18
N ALA A 402 -1.34 31.43 -26.75
CA ALA A 402 -1.93 32.54 -27.50
C ALA A 402 -1.11 33.85 -27.41
N GLY A 403 -0.29 34.01 -26.36
CA GLY A 403 0.48 35.24 -26.09
C GLY A 403 -0.40 36.42 -25.62
N GLU A 404 0.22 37.56 -25.31
CA GLU A 404 -0.45 38.74 -24.72
C GLU A 404 -1.48 39.44 -25.65
N ASN A 405 -1.68 38.96 -26.88
CA ASN A 405 -2.50 39.62 -27.91
C ASN A 405 -3.92 39.05 -28.11
N VAL A 406 -4.44 38.24 -27.18
CA VAL A 406 -5.78 37.67 -27.29
C VAL A 406 -6.74 38.30 -26.27
N SER A 407 -7.76 39.01 -26.78
CA SER A 407 -8.69 39.82 -25.97
C SER A 407 -9.81 39.05 -25.27
N THR A 408 -10.01 37.75 -25.56
CA THR A 408 -11.06 36.93 -24.93
C THR A 408 -10.63 35.46 -24.72
N ASN A 409 -11.09 34.85 -23.62
CA ASN A 409 -10.81 33.44 -23.29
C ASN A 409 -11.30 32.47 -24.39
N SER A 410 -12.37 32.82 -25.12
CA SER A 410 -12.89 32.02 -26.24
C SER A 410 -11.86 31.88 -27.37
N LEU A 411 -11.19 32.97 -27.74
CA LEU A 411 -10.20 32.97 -28.82
C LEU A 411 -8.91 32.23 -28.40
N ALA A 412 -8.56 32.27 -27.11
CA ALA A 412 -7.44 31.50 -26.57
C ALA A 412 -7.72 29.99 -26.64
N ILE A 413 -8.94 29.56 -26.27
CA ILE A 413 -9.37 28.16 -26.37
C ILE A 413 -9.37 27.70 -27.83
N GLU A 414 -9.87 28.51 -28.78
CA GLU A 414 -9.83 28.15 -30.20
C GLU A 414 -8.37 27.99 -30.72
N THR A 415 -7.47 28.83 -30.22
CA THR A 415 -6.05 28.79 -30.59
C THR A 415 -5.36 27.51 -30.12
N ILE A 416 -5.60 27.08 -28.87
CA ILE A 416 -5.01 25.83 -28.35
C ILE A 416 -5.61 24.58 -29.02
N ARG A 417 -6.90 24.59 -29.36
CA ARG A 417 -7.51 23.48 -30.13
C ARG A 417 -6.89 23.36 -31.52
N LYS A 418 -6.62 24.51 -32.19
CA LYS A 418 -5.88 24.55 -33.47
C LYS A 418 -4.46 24.05 -33.32
N HIS A 419 -3.79 24.34 -32.20
CA HIS A 419 -2.46 23.83 -31.89
C HIS A 419 -2.49 22.29 -31.81
N TRP A 420 -3.31 21.70 -30.94
CA TRP A 420 -3.36 20.24 -30.78
C TRP A 420 -3.74 19.49 -32.05
N ARG A 421 -4.59 20.06 -32.91
CA ARG A 421 -4.90 19.47 -34.22
C ARG A 421 -3.69 19.42 -35.17
N LYS A 422 -2.74 20.34 -35.04
CA LYS A 422 -1.54 20.41 -35.89
C LYS A 422 -0.30 19.81 -35.24
N SER A 423 -0.35 19.48 -33.96
CA SER A 423 0.78 18.90 -33.24
C SER A 423 1.03 17.45 -33.62
N GLU A 424 2.31 17.11 -33.68
CA GLU A 424 2.81 15.73 -33.68
C GLU A 424 2.95 15.24 -32.22
N PRO A 425 2.86 13.91 -31.95
CA PRO A 425 2.84 13.39 -30.59
C PRO A 425 4.00 13.86 -29.70
N ASN A 426 5.20 13.96 -30.28
CA ASN A 426 6.42 14.38 -29.57
C ASN A 426 6.45 15.89 -29.23
N MET A 427 5.54 16.68 -29.80
CA MET A 427 5.46 18.13 -29.59
C MET A 427 4.49 18.51 -28.46
N VAL A 428 3.59 17.60 -28.06
CA VAL A 428 2.63 17.85 -26.97
C VAL A 428 3.33 17.68 -25.64
N LYS A 429 3.43 18.77 -24.87
CA LYS A 429 4.08 18.73 -23.55
C LYS A 429 3.20 17.99 -22.56
N LEU A 430 3.81 17.30 -21.59
CA LEU A 430 3.11 16.52 -20.56
C LEU A 430 1.97 17.30 -19.86
N LYS A 431 2.20 18.58 -19.55
CA LYS A 431 1.20 19.44 -18.92
C LYS A 431 -0.02 19.79 -19.79
N GLU A 432 0.04 19.52 -21.09
CA GLU A 432 -1.06 19.76 -22.02
C GLU A 432 -1.99 18.55 -22.12
N LEU A 433 -1.53 17.35 -21.69
CA LEU A 433 -2.30 16.10 -21.82
C LEU A 433 -3.57 16.10 -20.97
N GLY A 434 -3.53 16.70 -19.77
CA GLY A 434 -4.70 16.85 -18.90
C GLY A 434 -5.81 17.71 -19.56
N PRO A 435 -5.50 18.96 -19.91
CA PRO A 435 -6.41 19.82 -20.66
C PRO A 435 -6.89 19.23 -21.99
N LEU A 436 -5.99 18.59 -22.77
CA LEU A 436 -6.32 17.95 -24.04
C LEU A 436 -7.36 16.84 -23.87
N LEU A 437 -7.17 15.94 -22.89
CA LEU A 437 -8.10 14.84 -22.63
C LEU A 437 -9.48 15.34 -22.18
N ARG A 438 -9.52 16.35 -21.31
CA ARG A 438 -10.79 16.94 -20.86
C ARG A 438 -11.49 17.68 -22.00
N ASP A 439 -10.74 18.37 -22.86
CA ASP A 439 -11.30 19.04 -24.04
C ASP A 439 -11.81 18.04 -25.08
N TYR A 440 -11.10 16.93 -25.28
CA TYR A 440 -11.55 15.79 -26.09
C TYR A 440 -12.93 15.27 -25.60
N GLN A 441 -13.10 15.06 -24.30
CA GLN A 441 -14.38 14.65 -23.71
C GLN A 441 -15.47 15.70 -23.89
N ARG A 442 -15.15 17.00 -23.74
CA ARG A 442 -16.09 18.11 -23.98
C ARG A 442 -16.61 18.15 -25.41
N LEU A 443 -15.73 18.03 -26.39
CA LEU A 443 -16.10 18.08 -27.81
C LEU A 443 -16.98 16.88 -28.18
N ILE A 444 -16.69 15.69 -27.66
CA ILE A 444 -17.55 14.51 -27.85
C ILE A 444 -18.93 14.74 -27.22
N TYR A 445 -18.96 15.23 -25.98
CA TYR A 445 -20.21 15.49 -25.26
C TYR A 445 -21.08 16.53 -25.99
N ARG A 446 -20.49 17.62 -26.48
CA ARG A 446 -21.17 18.63 -27.31
C ARG A 446 -21.70 18.02 -28.62
N HIS A 447 -20.89 17.24 -29.31
CA HIS A 447 -21.29 16.59 -30.56
C HIS A 447 -22.51 15.66 -30.37
N TYR A 448 -22.56 14.91 -29.27
CA TYR A 448 -23.70 14.04 -28.95
C TYR A 448 -24.95 14.82 -28.50
N LEU A 449 -24.79 15.92 -27.76
CA LEU A 449 -25.89 16.82 -27.39
C LEU A 449 -26.53 17.49 -28.63
N GLU A 450 -25.72 17.95 -29.58
CA GLU A 450 -26.22 18.57 -30.81
C GLU A 450 -26.92 17.54 -31.73
N ARG A 451 -26.44 16.30 -31.77
CA ARG A 451 -27.09 15.19 -32.50
C ARG A 451 -28.41 14.75 -31.87
N SER A 452 -28.51 14.76 -30.55
CA SER A 452 -29.75 14.42 -29.84
C SER A 452 -30.79 15.55 -29.94
N ALA A 453 -30.37 16.81 -30.06
CA ALA A 453 -31.25 17.95 -30.30
C ALA A 453 -31.75 18.04 -31.76
N SER A 454 -31.04 17.45 -32.73
CA SER A 454 -31.35 17.52 -34.16
C SER A 454 -31.99 16.26 -34.76
N ALA A 455 -32.09 15.15 -34.02
CA ALA A 455 -32.63 13.90 -34.55
C ALA A 455 -34.18 13.84 -34.53
N GLN A 456 -34.81 14.34 -35.60
CA GLN A 456 -36.03 13.70 -36.11
C GLN A 456 -35.60 12.45 -36.87
N THR A 457 -35.83 11.27 -36.27
CA THR A 457 -35.55 9.89 -36.75
C THR A 457 -34.09 9.40 -36.66
N PRO A 458 -33.81 8.31 -35.91
CA PRO A 458 -32.49 7.68 -35.90
C PRO A 458 -32.41 6.57 -36.97
N GLY A 459 -31.85 6.89 -38.13
CA GLY A 459 -31.28 5.90 -39.03
C GLY A 459 -29.90 5.45 -38.53
N PHE A 460 -29.66 4.14 -38.50
CA PHE A 460 -28.40 3.52 -38.10
C PHE A 460 -27.23 4.05 -38.94
N GLY A 461 -26.37 4.85 -38.33
CA GLY A 461 -25.07 5.27 -38.86
C GLY A 461 -23.98 4.92 -37.85
N GLU A 462 -22.89 4.34 -38.35
CA GLU A 462 -21.71 3.76 -37.68
C GLU A 462 -21.44 4.26 -36.24
N HIS A 463 -21.35 3.31 -35.31
CA HIS A 463 -20.92 3.56 -33.92
C HIS A 463 -19.45 4.01 -33.90
N VAL A 464 -19.21 5.33 -33.92
CA VAL A 464 -17.89 5.89 -33.64
C VAL A 464 -17.58 5.64 -32.15
N MET A 465 -16.71 4.68 -31.88
CA MET A 465 -16.18 4.45 -30.54
C MET A 465 -15.02 5.39 -30.26
N TYR A 466 -15.17 6.19 -29.22
CA TYR A 466 -14.15 7.12 -28.71
C TYR A 466 -13.33 6.43 -27.63
N GLN A 467 -12.14 5.93 -27.98
CA GLN A 467 -11.37 5.02 -27.12
C GLN A 467 -10.99 5.66 -25.79
N PHE A 468 -10.74 6.97 -25.77
CA PHE A 468 -10.21 7.66 -24.59
C PHE A 468 -11.29 8.35 -23.75
N TYR A 469 -12.57 8.26 -24.13
CA TYR A 469 -13.64 9.01 -23.45
C TYR A 469 -13.80 8.60 -21.98
N HIS A 470 -13.54 7.33 -21.66
CA HIS A 470 -13.66 6.78 -20.30
C HIS A 470 -12.46 7.10 -19.38
N VAL A 471 -11.37 7.66 -19.92
CA VAL A 471 -10.14 7.96 -19.20
C VAL A 471 -10.35 9.18 -18.30
N LYS A 472 -10.11 9.05 -16.99
CA LYS A 472 -10.50 10.09 -16.01
C LYS A 472 -9.48 11.22 -15.90
N ASN A 473 -8.20 10.94 -16.16
CA ASN A 473 -7.12 11.90 -16.03
C ASN A 473 -5.93 11.54 -16.93
N ALA A 474 -5.03 12.49 -17.17
CA ALA A 474 -3.88 12.26 -18.05
C ALA A 474 -2.85 11.25 -17.48
N THR A 475 -2.87 10.97 -16.17
CA THR A 475 -1.99 9.93 -15.58
C THR A 475 -2.37 8.51 -16.01
N GLN A 476 -3.57 8.31 -16.57
CA GLN A 476 -4.01 7.04 -17.15
C GLN A 476 -3.62 6.89 -18.64
N LEU A 477 -3.12 7.94 -19.29
CA LEU A 477 -2.65 7.86 -20.67
C LEU A 477 -1.22 7.32 -20.71
N ARG A 478 -1.00 6.21 -21.44
CA ARG A 478 0.35 5.73 -21.73
C ARG A 478 0.98 6.57 -22.84
N MET A 479 2.30 6.55 -22.95
CA MET A 479 3.00 7.29 -24.03
C MET A 479 2.52 6.83 -25.42
N ASP A 480 2.22 5.54 -25.58
CA ASP A 480 1.68 4.95 -26.83
C ASP A 480 0.23 5.33 -27.12
N ASP A 481 -0.48 5.94 -26.16
CA ASP A 481 -1.86 6.39 -26.31
C ASP A 481 -1.93 7.81 -26.87
N ILE A 482 -0.89 8.63 -26.68
CA ILE A 482 -0.85 10.03 -27.14
C ILE A 482 -1.06 10.14 -28.67
N PRO A 483 -0.41 9.34 -29.53
CA PRO A 483 -0.66 9.39 -30.97
C PRO A 483 -2.10 9.03 -31.34
N LYS A 484 -2.71 8.07 -30.64
CA LYS A 484 -4.07 7.60 -30.89
C LYS A 484 -5.10 8.63 -30.42
N LEU A 485 -4.90 9.21 -29.24
CA LEU A 485 -5.73 10.28 -28.70
C LEU A 485 -5.72 11.50 -29.62
N LEU A 486 -4.55 11.93 -30.11
CA LEU A 486 -4.44 13.03 -31.07
C LEU A 486 -5.10 12.70 -32.42
N ALA A 487 -4.98 11.47 -32.89
CA ALA A 487 -5.63 11.03 -34.12
C ALA A 487 -7.16 11.11 -34.03
N GLU A 488 -7.74 10.67 -32.92
CA GLU A 488 -9.18 10.81 -32.67
C GLU A 488 -9.59 12.29 -32.45
N TYR A 489 -8.79 13.05 -31.70
CA TYR A 489 -9.06 14.47 -31.44
C TYR A 489 -9.10 15.31 -32.73
N LYS A 490 -8.25 15.00 -33.71
CA LYS A 490 -8.24 15.65 -35.03
C LYS A 490 -9.54 15.45 -35.82
N GLN A 491 -10.34 14.44 -35.49
CA GLN A 491 -11.60 14.10 -36.17
C GLN A 491 -12.84 14.73 -35.53
N LEU A 492 -12.73 15.28 -34.30
CA LEU A 492 -13.86 15.90 -33.59
C LEU A 492 -14.20 17.28 -34.15
N PRO A 493 -15.48 17.70 -34.23
CA PRO A 493 -15.84 19.08 -34.55
C PRO A 493 -15.46 20.04 -33.40
N ILE A 494 -15.10 21.30 -33.73
CA ILE A 494 -14.76 22.36 -32.76
C ILE A 494 -15.85 23.42 -32.77
#